data_AF-A0A7Y2ZKX1-F1
#
_entry.id   AF-A0A7Y2ZKX1-F1
#
_cell.length_a   1.000
_cell.length_b   1.000
_cell.length_c   1.000
_cell.angle_alpha   90.00
_cell.angle_beta   90.00
_cell.angle_gamma   90.00
#
_symmetry.space_group_name_H-M   'P 1'
#
loop_
_entity.id
_entity.type
_entity.pdbx_description
1 polymer ?
#
loop_
_entity_poly.entity_id
_entity_poly.type
_entity_poly.pdbx_seq_one_letter_code
_entity_poly.pdbx_strand_id
1 'polypeptide(L)'
;ILPKWKATRFLIDNKVIPILLSFLYAFYLIHSLLSGPAMDFGSLQAVMDLFTSENAVLAGWLHYLAFDLLVGMWMLDQNKTLKIHQAIMIPCLAGTFMMGPIGFLLFMVVRRMYNKQNKELVSS
;
A
#
# COMPACT_ATOMS: atom_id res chain seq x y z
N ILE A 1 1.45 -26.12 13.70
CA ILE A 1 2.36 -25.82 14.83
C ILE A 1 3.56 -25.10 14.20
N LEU A 2 3.52 -23.78 13.96
CA LEU A 2 3.97 -22.63 14.77
C LEU A 2 4.07 -21.41 13.77
N PRO A 3 4.19 -20.13 14.18
CA PRO A 3 3.77 -19.44 15.38
C PRO A 3 2.89 -18.18 15.09
N LYS A 4 2.23 -17.72 16.14
CA LYS A 4 1.37 -16.54 16.23
C LYS A 4 2.19 -15.25 16.07
N TRP A 5 2.31 -14.71 14.86
CA TRP A 5 2.89 -13.37 14.69
C TRP A 5 1.86 -12.30 15.09
N LYS A 6 1.89 -11.96 16.39
CA LYS A 6 1.14 -10.83 16.97
C LYS A 6 1.37 -9.52 16.21
N ALA A 7 2.53 -9.34 15.58
CA ALA A 7 2.84 -8.17 14.77
C ALA A 7 1.88 -7.98 13.58
N THR A 8 1.52 -9.04 12.86
CA THR A 8 0.61 -8.95 11.70
C THR A 8 -0.82 -8.61 12.15
N ARG A 9 -1.30 -9.20 13.26
CA ARG A 9 -2.63 -8.88 13.81
C ARG A 9 -2.66 -7.49 14.48
N PHE A 10 -1.57 -7.06 15.11
CA PHE A 10 -1.43 -5.74 15.73
C PHE A 10 -1.39 -4.60 14.71
N LEU A 11 -0.74 -4.81 13.55
CA LEU A 11 -0.77 -3.89 12.40
C LEU A 11 -2.15 -3.82 11.73
N ILE A 12 -2.91 -4.93 11.74
CA ILE A 12 -4.24 -5.03 11.13
C ILE A 12 -5.35 -4.43 12.02
N ASP A 13 -5.29 -4.63 13.34
CA ASP A 13 -6.34 -4.17 14.25
C ASP A 13 -6.29 -2.66 14.49
N ASN A 14 -5.11 -2.05 14.37
CA ASN A 14 -4.95 -0.61 14.47
C ASN A 14 -4.66 -0.02 13.08
N LYS A 15 -5.73 0.31 12.34
CA LYS A 15 -5.70 1.22 11.17
C LYS A 15 -5.01 2.58 11.45
N VAL A 16 -4.65 2.82 12.70
CA VAL A 16 -3.93 3.97 13.24
C VAL A 16 -2.69 4.32 12.41
N ILE A 17 -1.85 3.37 12.01
CA ILE A 17 -0.59 3.68 11.32
C ILE A 17 -0.82 4.33 9.93
N PRO A 18 -1.58 3.72 9.00
CA PRO A 18 -1.87 4.33 7.71
C PRO A 18 -2.77 5.57 7.81
N ILE A 19 -3.67 5.65 8.80
CA ILE A 19 -4.44 6.87 9.07
C ILE A 19 -3.51 7.99 9.54
N LEU A 20 -2.59 7.71 10.46
CA LEU A 20 -1.61 8.67 10.97
C LEU A 20 -0.67 9.13 9.85
N LEU A 21 -0.17 8.21 9.01
CA LEU A 21 0.64 8.57 7.83
C LEU A 21 -0.15 9.41 6.82
N SER A 22 -1.44 9.10 6.61
CA SER A 22 -2.32 9.89 5.73
C SER A 22 -2.56 11.29 6.29
N PHE A 23 -2.73 11.42 7.61
CA PHE A 23 -2.81 12.71 8.30
C PHE A 23 -1.50 13.49 8.22
N LEU A 24 -0.36 12.83 8.39
CA LEU A 24 0.96 13.45 8.25
C LEU A 24 1.19 13.95 6.83
N TYR A 25 0.83 13.15 5.82
CA TYR A 25 0.88 13.52 4.42
C TYR A 25 -0.03 14.72 4.13
N ALA A 26 -1.28 14.69 4.59
CA ALA A 26 -2.20 15.81 4.41
C ALA A 26 -1.69 17.10 5.06
N PHE A 27 -1.11 16.99 6.27
CA PHE A 27 -0.48 18.12 6.96
C PHE A 27 0.71 18.69 6.16
N TYR A 28 1.62 17.84 5.69
CA TYR A 28 2.76 18.27 4.87
C TYR A 28 2.32 18.85 3.53
N LEU A 29 1.29 18.30 2.91
CA LEU A 29 0.76 18.79 1.64
C LEU A 29 0.13 20.17 1.81
N ILE A 30 -0.69 20.37 2.84
CA ILE A 30 -1.28 21.67 3.16
C ILE A 30 -0.18 22.69 3.51
N HIS A 31 0.82 22.30 4.31
CA HIS A 31 1.95 23.16 4.63
C HIS A 31 2.75 23.52 3.37
N SER A 32 3.02 22.57 2.48
CA SER A 32 3.71 22.83 1.21
C SER A 32 2.90 23.74 0.29
N LEU A 33 1.58 23.62 0.28
CA LEU A 33 0.68 24.46 -0.52
C LEU A 33 0.61 25.90 0.01
N LEU A 34 0.72 26.08 1.33
CA LEU A 34 0.67 27.39 1.99
C LEU A 34 2.03 28.10 2.03
N SER A 35 3.14 27.36 1.96
CA SER A 35 4.49 27.90 2.23
C SER A 35 5.49 27.72 1.09
N GLY A 36 5.18 26.90 0.07
CA GLY A 36 6.08 26.55 -1.02
C GLY A 36 5.53 26.88 -2.41
N PRO A 37 6.35 26.70 -3.47
CA PRO A 37 5.89 26.83 -4.85
C PRO A 37 4.72 25.88 -5.11
N ALA A 38 3.77 26.29 -5.95
CA ALA A 38 2.63 25.46 -6.32
C ALA A 38 3.11 24.09 -6.84
N MET A 39 2.57 23.01 -6.27
CA MET A 39 2.92 21.65 -6.64
C MET A 39 2.31 21.34 -8.02
N ASP A 40 3.06 21.65 -9.08
CA ASP A 40 2.62 21.46 -10.46
C ASP A 40 2.97 20.05 -10.96
N PHE A 41 1.93 19.23 -11.16
CA PHE A 41 2.00 17.88 -11.72
C PHE A 41 1.60 17.84 -13.21
N GLY A 42 1.38 18.99 -13.85
CA GLY A 42 0.92 19.08 -15.24
C GLY A 42 2.00 18.77 -16.28
N SER A 43 3.28 18.75 -15.88
CA SER A 43 4.39 18.39 -16.76
C SER A 43 5.47 17.57 -16.05
N LEU A 44 6.18 16.70 -16.77
CA LEU A 44 7.29 15.92 -16.23
C LEU A 44 8.41 16.83 -15.69
N GLN A 45 8.66 17.96 -16.35
CA GLN A 45 9.65 18.94 -15.94
C GLN A 45 9.31 19.54 -14.56
N ALA A 46 8.06 19.95 -14.37
CA ALA A 46 7.60 20.48 -13.08
C ALA A 46 7.68 19.44 -11.96
N VAL A 47 7.40 18.17 -12.26
CA VAL A 47 7.61 17.06 -11.32
C VAL A 47 9.10 16.90 -10.98
N MET A 48 9.99 16.91 -11.97
CA MET A 48 11.43 16.85 -11.73
C MET A 48 11.93 18.01 -10.85
N ASP A 49 11.40 19.22 -11.06
CA ASP A 49 11.74 20.38 -10.26
C ASP A 49 11.25 20.22 -8.81
N LEU A 50 10.09 19.61 -8.58
CA LEU A 50 9.64 19.23 -7.24
C LEU A 50 10.57 18.22 -6.58
N PHE A 51 11.15 17.27 -7.33
CA PHE A 51 12.14 16.33 -6.81
C PHE A 51 13.50 16.96 -6.47
N THR A 52 13.73 18.24 -6.75
CA THR A 52 14.93 18.96 -6.28
C THR A 52 14.80 19.48 -4.85
N SER A 53 13.56 19.59 -4.34
CA SER A 53 13.29 20.08 -2.98
C SER A 53 13.22 18.94 -1.98
N GLU A 54 14.07 18.96 -0.96
CA GLU A 54 14.13 17.93 0.09
C GLU A 54 12.76 17.71 0.75
N ASN A 55 12.01 18.78 1.01
CA ASN A 55 10.67 18.70 1.60
C ASN A 55 9.64 18.04 0.68
N ALA A 56 9.71 18.29 -0.63
CA ALA A 56 8.81 17.69 -1.61
C ALA A 56 9.15 16.21 -1.85
N VAL A 57 10.44 15.85 -1.85
CA VAL A 57 10.89 14.45 -1.90
C VAL A 57 10.43 13.68 -0.66
N LEU A 58 10.56 14.27 0.54
CA LEU A 58 10.04 13.67 1.79
C LEU A 58 8.52 13.47 1.74
N ALA A 59 7.77 14.46 1.25
CA ALA A 59 6.33 14.35 1.08
C ALA A 59 5.96 13.24 0.10
N GLY A 60 6.68 13.10 -1.03
CA GLY A 60 6.51 12.02 -1.98
C GLY A 60 6.85 10.64 -1.39
N TRP A 61 7.91 10.55 -0.58
CA TRP A 61 8.29 9.32 0.09
C TRP A 61 7.24 8.87 1.13
N LEU A 62 6.73 9.80 1.93
CA LEU A 62 5.61 9.55 2.84
C LEU A 62 4.35 9.14 2.09
N HIS A 63 4.08 9.74 0.93
CA HIS A 63 2.96 9.37 0.08
C HIS A 63 3.04 7.91 -0.37
N TYR A 64 4.20 7.47 -0.88
CA TYR A 64 4.41 6.08 -1.30
C TYR A 64 4.25 5.10 -0.12
N LEU A 65 4.88 5.38 1.01
CA LEU A 65 4.73 4.53 2.21
C LEU A 65 3.28 4.42 2.68
N ALA A 66 2.56 5.54 2.72
CA ALA A 66 1.16 5.58 3.11
C ALA A 66 0.30 4.77 2.14
N PHE A 67 0.52 4.94 0.84
CA PHE A 67 -0.19 4.22 -0.21
C PHE A 67 0.09 2.72 -0.16
N ASP A 68 1.36 2.31 -0.03
CA ASP A 68 1.75 0.90 0.02
C ASP A 68 1.16 0.18 1.24
N LEU A 69 1.12 0.85 2.40
CA LEU A 69 0.44 0.36 3.60
C LEU A 69 -1.07 0.24 3.40
N LEU A 70 -1.70 1.20 2.73
CA LEU A 70 -3.13 1.19 2.44
C LEU A 70 -3.50 0.04 1.51
N VAL A 71 -2.72 -0.17 0.44
CA VAL A 71 -2.89 -1.29 -0.49
C VAL A 71 -2.63 -2.62 0.22
N GLY A 72 -1.59 -2.72 1.04
CA GLY A 72 -1.30 -3.93 1.83
C GLY A 72 -2.45 -4.30 2.78
N MET A 73 -3.06 -3.31 3.44
CA MET A 73 -4.26 -3.54 4.25
C MET A 73 -5.45 -4.04 3.42
N TRP A 74 -5.68 -3.45 2.25
CA TRP A 74 -6.75 -3.90 1.36
C TRP A 74 -6.53 -5.35 0.91
N MET A 75 -5.30 -5.74 0.59
CA MET A 75 -4.94 -7.12 0.25
C MET A 75 -5.22 -8.09 1.40
N LEU A 76 -4.88 -7.70 2.64
CA LEU A 76 -5.17 -8.48 3.84
C LEU A 76 -6.67 -8.63 4.09
N ASP A 77 -7.46 -7.59 3.84
CA ASP A 77 -8.92 -7.64 3.96
C ASP A 77 -9.54 -8.57 2.92
N GLN A 78 -9.10 -8.49 1.66
CA GLN A 78 -9.50 -9.43 0.62
C GLN A 78 -9.10 -10.88 0.95
N ASN A 79 -7.98 -11.07 1.65
CA ASN A 79 -7.57 -12.40 2.07
C ASN A 79 -8.50 -13.05 3.11
N LYS A 80 -9.31 -12.27 3.84
CA LYS A 80 -10.29 -12.83 4.81
C LYS A 80 -11.34 -13.70 4.13
N THR A 81 -11.74 -13.34 2.90
CA THR A 81 -12.72 -14.11 2.12
C THR A 81 -12.05 -15.18 1.27
N LEU A 82 -10.89 -14.88 0.69
CA LEU A 82 -10.16 -15.78 -0.23
C LEU A 82 -9.40 -16.89 0.49
N LYS A 83 -9.04 -16.71 1.76
CA LYS A 83 -8.27 -17.67 2.59
C LYS A 83 -6.96 -18.14 1.93
N ILE A 84 -6.27 -17.25 1.22
CA ILE A 84 -4.95 -17.49 0.61
C ILE A 84 -3.94 -17.75 1.72
N HIS A 85 -3.05 -18.73 1.48
CA HIS A 85 -2.02 -19.12 2.44
C HIS A 85 -1.06 -17.96 2.73
N GLN A 86 -0.70 -17.80 4.01
CA GLN A 86 0.06 -16.65 4.49
C GLN A 86 1.47 -16.57 3.87
N ALA A 87 2.06 -17.71 3.52
CA ALA A 87 3.34 -17.77 2.81
C ALA A 87 3.31 -17.11 1.41
N ILE A 88 2.15 -17.05 0.75
CA ILE A 88 1.96 -16.35 -0.53
C ILE A 88 1.65 -14.87 -0.29
N MET A 89 0.92 -14.55 0.79
CA MET A 89 0.64 -13.17 1.17
C MET A 89 1.89 -12.37 1.53
N ILE A 90 2.88 -12.99 2.20
CA ILE A 90 4.13 -12.31 2.61
C ILE A 90 4.87 -11.71 1.42
N PRO A 91 5.21 -12.45 0.34
CA PRO A 91 5.89 -11.87 -0.81
C PRO A 91 5.03 -10.86 -1.56
N CYS A 92 3.69 -11.02 -1.61
CA CYS A 92 2.81 -10.00 -2.18
C CYS A 92 2.89 -8.68 -1.40
N LEU A 93 2.81 -8.74 -0.06
CA LEU A 93 2.85 -7.57 0.82
C LEU A 93 4.23 -6.91 0.80
N ALA A 94 5.31 -7.70 0.83
CA ALA A 94 6.67 -7.18 0.71
C ALA A 94 6.90 -6.53 -0.67
N GLY A 95 6.39 -7.16 -1.73
CA GLY A 95 6.40 -6.60 -3.08
C GLY A 95 5.60 -5.30 -3.18
N THR A 96 4.50 -5.16 -2.45
CA THR A 96 3.73 -3.91 -2.41
C THR A 96 4.47 -2.85 -1.60
N PHE A 97 5.17 -3.20 -0.52
CA PHE A 97 5.91 -2.22 0.27
C PHE A 97 7.20 -1.72 -0.41
N MET A 98 7.85 -2.56 -1.21
CA MET A 98 9.10 -2.20 -1.90
C MET A 98 8.88 -1.70 -3.32
N MET A 99 7.85 -2.23 -3.97
CA MET A 99 7.57 -2.03 -5.39
C MET A 99 6.06 -1.85 -5.62
N GLY A 100 5.36 -1.11 -4.75
CA GLY A 100 3.95 -0.69 -4.82
C GLY A 100 3.07 -1.48 -5.81
N PRO A 101 3.06 -1.06 -7.08
CA PRO A 101 2.22 -1.64 -8.13
C PRO A 101 2.56 -3.10 -8.49
N ILE A 102 3.82 -3.52 -8.40
CA ILE A 102 4.26 -4.89 -8.74
C ILE A 102 3.69 -5.90 -7.73
N GLY A 103 3.77 -5.61 -6.43
CA GLY A 103 3.17 -6.47 -5.41
C GLY A 103 1.66 -6.55 -5.52
N PHE A 104 1.01 -5.44 -5.89
CA PHE A 104 -0.42 -5.41 -6.16
C PHE A 104 -0.81 -6.28 -7.37
N LEU A 105 -0.06 -6.19 -8.48
CA LEU A 105 -0.27 -7.04 -9.66
C LEU A 105 -0.11 -8.52 -9.31
N LEU A 106 0.93 -8.87 -8.55
CA LEU A 106 1.16 -10.24 -8.12
C LEU A 106 -0.01 -10.76 -7.27
N PHE A 107 -0.52 -9.94 -6.35
CA PHE A 107 -1.72 -10.27 -5.57
C PHE A 107 -2.96 -10.46 -6.44
N MET A 108 -3.19 -9.63 -7.46
CA MET A 108 -4.33 -9.80 -8.36
C MET A 108 -4.29 -11.13 -9.10
N VAL A 109 -3.11 -11.55 -9.57
CA VAL A 109 -2.93 -12.85 -10.24
C VAL A 109 -3.28 -13.98 -9.27
N VAL A 110 -2.69 -13.97 -8.07
CA VAL A 110 -2.96 -14.97 -7.01
C VAL A 110 -4.45 -15.01 -6.66
N ARG A 111 -5.08 -13.84 -6.48
CA ARG A 111 -6.52 -13.71 -6.20
C ARG A 111 -7.36 -14.35 -7.30
N ARG A 112 -7.03 -14.13 -8.57
CA ARG A 112 -7.77 -14.69 -9.71
C ARG A 112 -7.67 -16.21 -9.76
N MET A 113 -6.49 -16.77 -9.48
CA MET A 113 -6.28 -18.22 -9.41
C MET A 113 -7.13 -18.87 -8.32
N TYR A 114 -7.11 -18.29 -7.11
CA TYR A 114 -7.91 -18.79 -5.97
C TYR A 114 -9.42 -18.69 -6.20
N ASN A 115 -9.88 -17.59 -6.81
CA ASN A 115 -11.30 -17.43 -7.14
C ASN A 115 -11.78 -18.45 -8.18
N LYS A 116 -10.93 -18.83 -9.14
CA LYS A 116 -11.25 -19.86 -10.13
C LYS A 116 -11.41 -21.24 -9.46
N GLN A 117 -10.48 -21.58 -8.58
CA GLN A 117 -10.46 -22.86 -7.86
C GLN A 117 -11.69 -23.03 -6.96
N ASN A 118 -12.09 -21.97 -6.25
CA ASN A 118 -13.31 -21.98 -5.43
C ASN A 118 -14.61 -22.12 -6.26
N LYS A 119 -14.64 -21.62 -7.50
CA LYS A 119 -15.81 -21.79 -8.37
C LYS A 119 -15.93 -23.21 -8.91
N GLU A 120 -14.82 -23.84 -9.30
CA GLU A 120 -14.81 -25.22 -9.82
C GLU A 120 -15.27 -26.23 -8.75
N LEU A 121 -14.92 -26.01 -7.48
CA LEU A 121 -15.33 -26.85 -6.35
C LEU A 121 -16.83 -26.73 -5.98
N VAL A 122 -17.50 -25.64 -6.36
CA VAL A 122 -18.94 -25.44 -6.10
C VAL A 122 -19.81 -25.96 -7.25
N SER A 123 -19.23 -26.13 -8.44
CA SER A 123 -19.92 -26.64 -9.64
C SER A 123 -19.74 -28.15 -9.89
N SER A 124 -19.07 -28.87 -8.99
CA SER A 124 -18.86 -30.33 -9.03
C SER A 124 -19.59 -31.02 -7.90
#